data_AF-A0A813JHB7-F1
#
_entry.id   AF-A0A813JHB7-F1
#
_cell.length_a   1.000
_cell.length_b   1.000
_cell.length_c   1.000
_cell.angle_alpha   90.00
_cell.angle_beta   90.00
_cell.angle_gamma   90.00
#
_symmetry.space_group_name_H-M   'P 1'
#
loop_
_entity.id
_entity.type
_entity.pdbx_description
1 polymer ?
#
loop_
_entity_poly.entity_id
_entity_poly.type
_entity_poly.pdbx_seq_one_letter_code
_entity_poly.pdbx_strand_id
1 'polypeptide(L)'
;MPGWEEVTASFVEARTAFARAEDSSNLAAQADQTKIADLRREVAEAKELLRKASQELATAREGQEKTEARLEKCEEKLSAKREALQELQEEKDGLETKLDKKKKESRELKEEIEELTERLEKGKLDKKKSNSTAKEEKKSRSKSRSDDEGTEKKVKKASPSGSRSVSRTAKSPEHELPKKKKDRSQSAARARSRSDSSKADKDKDKKRSKSRSRSGSRDKRKKGEKKEALDGQRDDRDRDRDRSRDRGGRSRDRRGRSDSRRRSRSRSRSHDGRGGGKGGGGKGGEGQLCIPFVQGRCRRGDQCRDRHPDNDLGSIYDTLQRKLCRYGLDCKRRDCVFKHPDERDRRRDGSRGRDD
;
A
#
# COMPACT_ATOMS: atom_id res chain seq x y z
N MET A 1 -96.19 58.23 -21.70
CA MET A 1 -95.65 56.87 -21.85
C MET A 1 -94.15 57.01 -21.67
N PRO A 2 -93.55 56.46 -20.59
CA PRO A 2 -92.09 56.37 -20.48
C PRO A 2 -91.55 55.83 -21.81
N GLY A 3 -90.55 56.51 -22.36
CA GLY A 3 -90.09 56.29 -23.72
C GLY A 3 -89.46 54.92 -23.87
N TRP A 4 -89.82 54.19 -24.94
CA TRP A 4 -89.23 52.89 -25.31
C TRP A 4 -87.69 52.91 -25.32
N GLU A 5 -87.10 54.07 -25.57
CA GLU A 5 -85.64 54.32 -25.53
C GLU A 5 -85.03 54.01 -24.16
N GLU A 6 -85.67 54.37 -23.05
CA GLU A 6 -85.18 54.11 -21.68
C GLU A 6 -85.13 52.60 -21.39
N VAL A 7 -86.14 51.86 -21.84
CA VAL A 7 -86.19 50.40 -21.68
C VAL A 7 -85.06 49.76 -22.49
N THR A 8 -84.84 50.18 -23.74
CA THR A 8 -83.73 49.63 -24.54
C THR A 8 -82.36 49.96 -23.96
N ALA A 9 -82.18 51.16 -23.41
CA ALA A 9 -80.94 51.55 -22.73
C ALA A 9 -80.67 50.63 -21.52
N SER A 10 -81.69 50.36 -20.70
CA SER A 10 -81.55 49.46 -19.54
C SER A 10 -81.14 48.03 -19.92
N PHE A 11 -81.64 47.49 -21.04
CA PHE A 11 -81.23 46.17 -21.54
C PHE A 11 -79.79 46.16 -22.07
N VAL A 12 -79.35 47.23 -22.73
CA VAL A 12 -77.97 47.36 -23.20
C VAL A 12 -77.03 47.44 -21.98
N GLU A 13 -77.36 48.26 -20.99
CA GLU A 13 -76.60 48.35 -19.75
C GLU A 13 -76.52 46.99 -19.05
N ALA A 14 -77.64 46.27 -18.89
CA ALA A 14 -77.66 44.94 -18.31
C ALA A 14 -76.76 43.95 -19.07
N ARG A 15 -76.82 43.92 -20.41
CA ARG A 15 -75.95 43.06 -21.24
C ARG A 15 -74.47 43.40 -21.06
N THR A 16 -74.13 44.68 -21.03
CA THR A 16 -72.73 45.09 -20.79
C THR A 16 -72.26 44.73 -19.39
N ALA A 17 -73.14 44.81 -18.39
CA ALA A 17 -72.84 44.37 -17.02
C ALA A 17 -72.61 42.85 -16.96
N PHE A 18 -73.46 42.04 -17.62
CA PHE A 18 -73.26 40.60 -17.71
C PHE A 18 -71.96 40.23 -18.45
N ALA A 19 -71.66 40.87 -19.57
CA ALA A 19 -70.41 40.63 -20.29
C ALA A 19 -69.18 40.93 -19.41
N ARG A 20 -69.19 42.06 -18.67
CA ARG A 20 -68.12 42.37 -17.70
C ARG A 20 -68.03 41.35 -16.57
N ALA A 21 -69.18 40.86 -16.09
CA ALA A 21 -69.22 39.82 -15.05
C ALA A 21 -68.64 38.49 -15.58
N GLU A 22 -68.98 38.09 -16.80
CA GLU A 22 -68.40 36.90 -17.46
C GLU A 22 -66.89 37.05 -17.67
N ASP A 23 -66.43 38.19 -18.17
CA ASP A 23 -65.01 38.48 -18.35
C ASP A 23 -64.26 38.42 -17.01
N SER A 24 -64.84 39.00 -15.95
CA SER A 24 -64.25 38.96 -14.61
C SER A 24 -64.16 37.54 -14.05
N SER A 25 -65.18 36.71 -14.30
CA SER A 25 -65.21 35.30 -13.89
C SER A 25 -64.16 34.49 -14.65
N ASN A 26 -64.04 34.70 -15.96
CA ASN A 26 -63.04 34.04 -16.80
C ASN A 26 -61.60 34.42 -16.38
N LEU A 27 -61.35 35.69 -16.08
CA LEU A 27 -60.06 36.14 -15.56
C LEU A 27 -59.73 35.50 -14.20
N ALA A 28 -60.71 35.41 -13.30
CA ALA A 28 -60.52 34.72 -12.03
C ALA A 28 -60.21 33.22 -12.22
N ALA A 29 -60.94 32.54 -13.10
CA ALA A 29 -60.71 31.14 -13.42
C ALA A 29 -59.33 30.91 -14.06
N GLN A 30 -58.88 31.79 -14.94
CA GLN A 30 -57.53 31.73 -15.52
C GLN A 30 -56.46 31.95 -14.44
N ALA A 31 -56.64 32.92 -13.55
CA ALA A 31 -55.73 33.15 -12.44
C ALA A 31 -55.62 31.90 -11.55
N ASP A 32 -56.73 31.25 -11.22
CA ASP A 32 -56.70 30.03 -10.42
C ASP A 32 -56.08 28.84 -11.16
N GLN A 33 -56.30 28.71 -12.47
CA GLN A 33 -55.60 27.71 -13.28
C GLN A 33 -54.08 27.90 -13.27
N THR A 34 -53.61 29.16 -13.35
CA THR A 34 -52.17 29.45 -13.27
C THR A 34 -51.60 29.08 -11.90
N LYS A 35 -52.29 29.43 -10.80
CA LYS A 35 -51.88 29.02 -9.44
C LYS A 35 -51.82 27.51 -9.28
N ILE A 36 -52.82 26.78 -9.79
CA ILE A 36 -52.83 25.30 -9.74
C ILE A 36 -51.66 24.73 -10.55
N ALA A 37 -51.34 25.31 -11.70
CA ALA A 37 -50.20 24.88 -12.52
C ALA A 37 -48.85 25.13 -11.84
N ASP A 38 -48.69 26.26 -11.15
CA ASP A 38 -47.49 26.58 -10.37
C ASP A 38 -47.32 25.62 -9.18
N LEU A 39 -48.37 25.39 -8.39
CA LEU A 39 -48.36 24.41 -7.29
C LEU A 39 -48.03 22.99 -7.78
N ARG A 40 -48.50 22.61 -8.97
CA ARG A 40 -48.16 21.31 -9.58
C ARG A 40 -46.68 21.23 -9.95
N ARG A 41 -46.08 22.32 -10.44
CA ARG A 41 -44.64 22.41 -10.71
C ARG A 41 -43.84 22.29 -9.42
N GLU A 42 -44.21 23.04 -8.38
CA GLU A 42 -43.56 22.97 -7.06
C GLU A 42 -43.61 21.57 -6.46
N VAL A 43 -44.77 20.89 -6.52
CA VAL A 43 -44.91 19.50 -6.06
C VAL A 43 -44.06 18.52 -6.88
N ALA A 44 -43.94 18.75 -8.19
CA ALA A 44 -43.08 17.92 -9.03
C ALA A 44 -41.60 18.10 -8.67
N GLU A 45 -41.14 19.33 -8.50
CA GLU A 45 -39.78 19.66 -8.08
C GLU A 45 -39.46 19.08 -6.70
N ALA A 46 -40.37 19.22 -5.74
CA ALA A 46 -40.23 18.62 -4.40
C ALA A 46 -40.09 17.09 -4.45
N LYS A 47 -40.85 16.42 -5.33
CA LYS A 47 -40.75 14.97 -5.54
C LYS A 47 -39.41 14.58 -6.18
N GLU A 48 -38.88 15.36 -7.11
CA GLU A 48 -37.55 15.10 -7.67
C GLU A 48 -36.44 15.29 -6.65
N LEU A 49 -36.52 16.32 -5.81
CA LEU A 49 -35.58 16.53 -4.70
C LEU A 49 -35.63 15.36 -3.72
N LEU A 50 -36.83 14.88 -3.35
CA LEU A 50 -36.98 13.71 -2.49
C LEU A 50 -36.37 12.45 -3.10
N ARG A 51 -36.54 12.24 -4.42
CA ARG A 51 -35.91 11.11 -5.14
C ARG A 51 -34.39 11.22 -5.11
N LYS A 52 -33.82 12.41 -5.37
CA LYS A 52 -32.37 12.63 -5.31
C LYS A 52 -31.83 12.37 -3.90
N ALA A 53 -32.48 12.92 -2.87
CA ALA A 53 -32.10 12.66 -1.48
C ALA A 53 -32.17 11.17 -1.12
N SER A 54 -33.19 10.44 -1.60
CA SER A 54 -33.28 8.99 -1.36
C SER A 54 -32.16 8.19 -2.05
N GLN A 55 -31.76 8.62 -3.25
CA GLN A 55 -30.65 8.00 -3.98
C GLN A 55 -29.31 8.28 -3.29
N GLU A 56 -29.09 9.52 -2.83
CA GLU A 56 -27.90 9.89 -2.07
C GLU A 56 -27.80 9.07 -0.78
N LEU A 57 -28.89 8.95 -0.02
CA LEU A 57 -28.95 8.10 1.18
C LEU A 57 -28.65 6.62 0.86
N ALA A 58 -29.15 6.10 -0.25
CA ALA A 58 -28.84 4.72 -0.66
C ALA A 58 -27.34 4.55 -0.96
N THR A 59 -26.74 5.47 -1.73
CA THR A 59 -25.30 5.41 -2.02
C THR A 59 -24.43 5.58 -0.77
N ALA A 60 -24.88 6.39 0.20
CA ALA A 60 -24.21 6.55 1.49
C ALA A 60 -24.24 5.25 2.31
N ARG A 61 -25.39 4.56 2.36
CA ARG A 61 -25.52 3.24 3.03
C ARG A 61 -24.63 2.18 2.39
N GLU A 62 -24.60 2.08 1.06
CA GLU A 62 -23.66 1.18 0.37
C GLU A 62 -22.20 1.50 0.69
N GLY A 63 -21.87 2.78 0.87
CA GLY A 63 -20.55 3.22 1.32
C GLY A 63 -20.23 2.73 2.73
N GLN A 64 -21.19 2.86 3.65
CA GLN A 64 -21.09 2.39 5.04
C GLN A 64 -20.91 0.87 5.10
N GLU A 65 -21.74 0.10 4.41
CA GLU A 65 -21.63 -1.38 4.37
C GLU A 65 -20.26 -1.84 3.84
N LYS A 66 -19.70 -1.16 2.84
CA LYS A 66 -18.35 -1.45 2.34
C LYS A 66 -17.27 -1.17 3.37
N THR A 67 -17.45 -0.15 4.21
CA THR A 67 -16.50 0.15 5.30
C THR A 67 -16.62 -0.84 6.44
N GLU A 68 -17.84 -1.23 6.82
CA GLU A 68 -18.10 -2.24 7.85
C GLU A 68 -17.53 -3.61 7.44
N ALA A 69 -17.75 -4.04 6.20
CA ALA A 69 -17.17 -5.28 5.67
C ALA A 69 -15.62 -5.26 5.64
N ARG A 70 -14.98 -4.09 5.59
CA ARG A 70 -13.52 -3.96 5.72
C ARG A 70 -13.08 -4.05 7.17
N LEU A 71 -13.86 -3.50 8.10
CA LEU A 71 -13.61 -3.61 9.53
C LEU A 71 -13.72 -5.06 10.00
N GLU A 72 -14.78 -5.76 9.61
CA GLU A 72 -14.98 -7.18 9.92
C GLU A 72 -13.79 -8.04 9.46
N LYS A 73 -13.32 -7.85 8.22
CA LYS A 73 -12.10 -8.52 7.71
C LYS A 73 -10.83 -8.17 8.48
N CYS A 74 -10.75 -6.98 9.07
CA CYS A 74 -9.62 -6.61 9.91
C CYS A 74 -9.72 -7.25 11.30
N GLU A 75 -10.93 -7.33 11.86
CA GLU A 75 -11.21 -8.00 13.13
C GLU A 75 -10.93 -9.50 13.05
N GLU A 76 -11.35 -10.19 11.98
CA GLU A 76 -11.00 -11.59 11.73
C GLU A 76 -9.48 -11.83 11.65
N LYS A 77 -8.74 -10.91 11.01
CA LYS A 77 -7.27 -11.01 10.96
C LYS A 77 -6.64 -10.75 12.32
N LEU A 78 -7.23 -9.90 13.15
CA LEU A 78 -6.76 -9.64 14.50
C LEU A 78 -7.06 -10.82 15.43
N SER A 79 -8.24 -11.44 15.33
CA SER A 79 -8.56 -12.65 16.10
C SER A 79 -7.64 -13.81 15.71
N ALA A 80 -7.44 -14.07 14.42
CA ALA A 80 -6.52 -15.11 13.96
C ALA A 80 -5.07 -14.88 14.45
N LYS A 81 -4.61 -13.63 14.50
CA LYS A 81 -3.30 -13.28 15.08
C LYS A 81 -3.25 -13.48 16.60
N ARG A 82 -4.34 -13.20 17.32
CA ARG A 82 -4.42 -13.45 18.77
C ARG A 82 -4.36 -14.94 19.08
N GLU A 83 -5.09 -15.76 18.32
CA GLU A 83 -5.04 -17.23 18.43
C GLU A 83 -3.63 -17.76 18.14
N ALA A 84 -2.99 -17.31 17.06
CA ALA A 84 -1.62 -17.70 16.75
C ALA A 84 -0.61 -17.29 17.83
N LEU A 85 -0.80 -16.12 18.45
CA LEU A 85 0.04 -15.70 19.59
C LEU A 85 -0.19 -16.59 20.82
N GLN A 86 -1.44 -16.99 21.07
CA GLN A 86 -1.78 -17.91 22.16
C GLN A 86 -1.15 -19.29 21.96
N GLU A 87 -1.24 -19.86 20.74
CA GLU A 87 -0.60 -21.14 20.41
C GLU A 87 0.93 -21.09 20.63
N LEU A 88 1.59 -20.03 20.15
CA LEU A 88 3.03 -19.85 20.38
C LEU A 88 3.39 -19.71 21.87
N GLN A 89 2.49 -19.13 22.67
CA GLN A 89 2.67 -18.99 24.11
C GLN A 89 2.56 -20.36 24.80
N GLU A 90 1.59 -21.18 24.41
CA GLU A 90 1.45 -22.57 24.89
C GLU A 90 2.65 -23.44 24.49
N GLU A 91 3.18 -23.28 23.26
CA GLU A 91 4.40 -23.95 22.81
C GLU A 91 5.62 -23.54 23.65
N LYS A 92 5.77 -22.25 23.94
CA LYS A 92 6.84 -21.70 24.79
C LYS A 92 6.79 -22.31 26.18
N ASP A 93 5.62 -22.32 26.81
CA ASP A 93 5.42 -22.88 28.15
C ASP A 93 5.70 -24.40 28.16
N GLY A 94 5.30 -25.11 27.09
CA GLY A 94 5.61 -26.52 26.88
C GLY A 94 7.11 -26.81 26.73
N LEU A 95 7.88 -25.91 26.13
CA LEU A 95 9.34 -26.02 26.05
C LEU A 95 10.02 -25.67 27.37
N GLU A 96 9.53 -24.67 28.09
CA GLU A 96 10.04 -24.28 29.42
C GLU A 96 9.89 -25.43 30.42
N THR A 97 8.73 -26.08 30.47
CA THR A 97 8.50 -27.25 31.35
C THR A 97 9.41 -28.44 31.00
N LYS A 98 9.68 -28.69 29.71
CA LYS A 98 10.66 -29.70 29.26
C LYS A 98 12.09 -29.34 29.69
N LEU A 99 12.47 -28.08 29.55
CA LEU A 99 13.78 -27.56 29.93
C LEU A 99 13.97 -27.72 31.44
N ASP A 100 12.96 -27.43 32.25
CA ASP A 100 13.00 -27.61 33.70
C ASP A 100 13.06 -29.09 34.11
N LYS A 101 12.36 -30.00 33.41
CA LYS A 101 12.56 -31.44 33.60
C LYS A 101 14.00 -31.86 33.30
N LYS A 102 14.59 -31.42 32.19
CA LYS A 102 16.00 -31.74 31.85
C LYS A 102 17.00 -31.13 32.82
N LYS A 103 16.72 -29.95 33.36
CA LYS A 103 17.53 -29.37 34.45
C LYS A 103 17.46 -30.23 35.71
N LYS A 104 16.31 -30.78 36.07
CA LYS A 104 16.15 -31.69 37.23
C LYS A 104 16.91 -32.99 37.02
N GLU A 105 16.70 -33.68 35.89
CA GLU A 105 17.45 -34.89 35.51
C GLU A 105 18.97 -34.63 35.52
N SER A 106 19.41 -33.48 35.00
CA SER A 106 20.84 -33.11 35.03
C SER A 106 21.38 -32.83 36.43
N ARG A 107 20.55 -32.44 37.40
CA ARG A 107 20.97 -32.29 38.81
C ARG A 107 21.10 -33.66 39.47
N GLU A 108 20.10 -34.52 39.30
CA GLU A 108 20.12 -35.90 39.81
C GLU A 108 21.35 -36.68 39.30
N LEU A 109 21.63 -36.62 38.00
CA LEU A 109 22.83 -37.25 37.42
C LEU A 109 24.14 -36.67 37.96
N LYS A 110 24.17 -35.37 38.32
CA LYS A 110 25.37 -34.76 38.93
C LYS A 110 25.59 -35.28 40.34
N GLU A 111 24.52 -35.40 41.13
CA GLU A 111 24.56 -35.97 42.48
C GLU A 111 25.01 -37.44 42.44
N GLU A 112 24.51 -38.23 41.48
CA GLU A 112 24.96 -39.62 41.26
C GLU A 112 26.44 -39.70 40.86
N ILE A 113 26.91 -38.82 39.99
CA ILE A 113 28.34 -38.76 39.61
C ILE A 113 29.18 -38.40 40.84
N GLU A 114 28.76 -37.42 41.64
CA GLU A 114 29.45 -37.02 42.86
C GLU A 114 29.55 -38.21 43.85
N GLU A 115 28.45 -38.93 44.08
CA GLU A 115 28.43 -40.12 44.93
C GLU A 115 29.38 -41.23 44.42
N LEU A 116 29.37 -41.50 43.11
CA LEU A 116 30.29 -42.48 42.51
C LEU A 116 31.75 -42.05 42.61
N THR A 117 32.04 -40.76 42.44
CA THR A 117 33.40 -40.23 42.61
C THR A 117 33.90 -40.38 44.03
N GLU A 118 33.08 -40.08 45.04
CA GLU A 118 33.43 -40.31 46.45
C GLU A 118 33.69 -41.80 46.74
N ARG A 119 32.85 -42.70 46.21
CA ARG A 119 33.04 -44.16 46.35
C ARG A 119 34.36 -44.62 45.74
N LEU A 120 34.73 -44.10 44.57
CA LEU A 120 36.01 -44.39 43.93
C LEU A 120 37.20 -43.86 44.72
N GLU A 121 37.10 -42.67 45.31
CA GLU A 121 38.15 -42.12 46.17
C GLU A 121 38.35 -42.95 47.44
N LYS A 122 37.26 -43.33 48.12
CA LYS A 122 37.28 -44.27 49.26
C LYS A 122 37.95 -45.59 48.87
N GLY A 123 37.54 -46.19 47.74
CA GLY A 123 38.14 -47.44 47.25
C GLY A 123 39.64 -47.33 46.87
N LYS A 124 40.10 -46.16 46.41
CA LYS A 124 41.53 -45.89 46.16
C LYS A 124 42.32 -45.82 47.47
N LEU A 125 41.77 -45.21 48.53
CA LEU A 125 42.40 -45.16 49.84
C LEU A 125 42.57 -46.56 50.45
N ASP A 126 41.55 -47.41 50.32
CA ASP A 126 41.61 -48.79 50.82
C ASP A 126 42.60 -49.66 50.03
N LYS A 127 42.63 -49.53 48.69
CA LYS A 127 43.68 -50.19 47.86
C LYS A 127 45.08 -49.72 48.20
N LYS A 128 45.27 -48.43 48.54
CA LYS A 128 46.58 -47.91 48.93
C LYS A 128 47.02 -48.52 50.28
N LYS A 129 46.10 -48.70 51.23
CA LYS A 129 46.36 -49.39 52.51
C LYS A 129 46.73 -50.87 52.31
N SER A 130 46.02 -51.59 51.44
CA SER A 130 46.32 -53.01 51.17
C SER A 130 47.58 -53.23 50.33
N ASN A 131 47.93 -52.31 49.42
CA ASN A 131 49.22 -52.36 48.73
C ASN A 131 50.40 -51.98 49.63
N SER A 132 50.22 -51.10 50.64
CA SER A 132 51.31 -50.82 51.60
C SER A 132 51.64 -52.02 52.49
N THR A 133 50.66 -52.84 52.88
CA THR A 133 50.91 -54.08 53.63
C THR A 133 51.53 -55.18 52.77
N ALA A 134 51.10 -55.32 51.51
CA ALA A 134 51.69 -56.29 50.57
C ALA A 134 53.13 -55.92 50.11
N LYS A 135 53.52 -54.64 50.17
CA LYS A 135 54.86 -54.18 49.80
C LYS A 135 55.90 -54.39 50.92
N GLU A 136 55.47 -54.58 52.17
CA GLU A 136 56.35 -55.01 53.27
C GLU A 136 56.72 -56.50 53.15
N GLU A 137 55.81 -57.35 52.67
CA GLU A 137 56.07 -58.79 52.48
C GLU A 137 56.95 -59.14 51.27
N LYS A 138 57.00 -58.28 50.23
CA LYS A 138 57.82 -58.54 49.03
C LYS A 138 59.24 -57.93 49.07
N LYS A 139 59.64 -57.26 50.16
CA LYS A 139 61.02 -56.76 50.35
C LYS A 139 62.02 -57.88 50.74
N SER A 140 61.56 -59.12 50.96
CA SER A 140 62.40 -60.27 51.28
C SER A 140 62.76 -61.17 50.07
N ARG A 141 62.25 -60.91 48.86
CA ARG A 141 62.42 -61.86 47.74
C ARG A 141 62.48 -61.19 46.37
N SER A 142 63.62 -60.56 46.02
CA SER A 142 64.21 -60.61 44.66
C SER A 142 65.40 -59.65 44.52
N LYS A 143 66.59 -60.20 44.75
CA LYS A 143 67.88 -59.75 44.21
C LYS A 143 68.24 -60.74 43.10
N SER A 144 68.09 -60.38 41.83
CA SER A 144 68.91 -60.87 40.68
C SER A 144 68.22 -60.67 39.32
N ARG A 145 69.04 -60.29 38.32
CA ARG A 145 68.88 -60.34 36.85
C ARG A 145 68.27 -59.09 36.20
N SER A 146 69.06 -58.15 35.68
CA SER A 146 70.01 -58.15 34.52
C SER A 146 69.29 -58.05 33.17
N ASP A 147 69.57 -56.93 32.50
CA ASP A 147 69.85 -56.74 31.07
C ASP A 147 69.12 -57.63 30.05
N ASP A 148 68.34 -57.02 29.14
CA ASP A 148 68.39 -57.38 27.72
C ASP A 148 67.78 -56.29 26.80
N GLU A 149 68.48 -56.07 25.69
CA GLU A 149 68.24 -55.07 24.65
C GLU A 149 67.08 -55.39 23.69
N GLY A 150 66.66 -54.37 22.93
CA GLY A 150 66.10 -54.54 21.59
C GLY A 150 64.62 -54.91 21.54
N THR A 151 63.82 -54.56 20.54
CA THR A 151 64.10 -54.17 19.16
C THR A 151 62.85 -53.52 18.58
N GLU A 152 63.09 -52.62 17.63
CA GLU A 152 62.14 -52.05 16.69
C GLU A 152 61.14 -53.07 16.13
N LYS A 153 59.83 -52.77 16.16
CA LYS A 153 58.89 -53.26 15.13
C LYS A 153 57.92 -52.17 14.67
N LYS A 154 58.41 -51.45 13.69
CA LYS A 154 57.71 -50.85 12.55
C LYS A 154 56.59 -51.77 12.04
N VAL A 155 55.33 -51.45 12.32
CA VAL A 155 54.18 -52.02 11.59
C VAL A 155 53.54 -50.91 10.78
N LYS A 156 54.01 -50.78 9.54
CA LYS A 156 53.22 -50.22 8.44
C LYS A 156 52.05 -51.18 8.20
N LYS A 157 50.79 -50.74 8.37
CA LYS A 157 49.69 -51.25 7.56
C LYS A 157 48.70 -50.14 7.24
N ALA A 158 48.74 -49.79 5.96
CA ALA A 158 47.65 -49.39 5.07
C ALA A 158 46.67 -48.33 5.58
N SER A 159 46.74 -47.16 4.95
CA SER A 159 45.57 -46.34 4.66
C SER A 159 44.66 -47.10 3.67
N PRO A 160 43.37 -47.31 3.97
CA PRO A 160 42.34 -47.43 2.97
C PRO A 160 41.51 -46.14 2.97
N SER A 161 41.60 -45.45 1.84
CA SER A 161 40.55 -44.63 1.25
C SER A 161 39.15 -44.73 1.89
N GLY A 162 38.54 -43.56 2.14
CA GLY A 162 37.08 -43.43 2.01
C GLY A 162 36.34 -42.99 3.26
N SER A 163 36.49 -41.72 3.65
CA SER A 163 35.42 -40.98 4.32
C SER A 163 34.31 -40.67 3.31
N ARG A 164 33.59 -41.73 2.91
CA ARG A 164 32.25 -41.62 2.36
C ARG A 164 31.38 -41.16 3.53
N SER A 165 30.97 -39.90 3.51
CA SER A 165 29.97 -39.34 4.40
C SER A 165 28.65 -40.06 4.17
N VAL A 166 28.46 -41.20 4.84
CA VAL A 166 27.17 -41.84 4.99
C VAL A 166 26.47 -41.12 6.14
N SER A 167 25.60 -40.20 5.79
CA SER A 167 24.56 -39.65 6.64
C SER A 167 23.68 -40.82 7.11
N ARG A 168 24.09 -41.46 8.21
CA ARG A 168 23.18 -42.25 9.05
C ARG A 168 22.31 -41.26 9.79
N THR A 169 21.21 -40.87 9.16
CA THR A 169 19.98 -40.47 9.84
C THR A 169 19.57 -41.65 10.71
N ALA A 170 19.99 -41.64 11.97
CA ALA A 170 19.38 -42.48 12.99
C ALA A 170 17.90 -42.11 13.00
N LYS A 171 17.08 -43.09 12.59
CA LYS A 171 15.64 -43.13 12.85
C LYS A 171 15.43 -42.90 14.34
N SER A 172 15.03 -41.69 14.70
CA SER A 172 14.27 -41.47 15.93
C SER A 172 12.99 -42.31 15.86
N PRO A 173 12.52 -42.84 17.00
CA PRO A 173 11.26 -43.57 17.06
C PRO A 173 10.13 -42.63 16.64
N GLU A 174 9.36 -43.08 15.64
CA GLU A 174 8.15 -42.44 15.18
C GLU A 174 7.18 -42.33 16.35
N HIS A 175 7.07 -41.13 16.91
CA HIS A 175 5.89 -40.75 17.67
C HIS A 175 4.83 -40.37 16.63
N GLU A 176 3.93 -41.32 16.37
CA GLU A 176 2.75 -41.10 15.54
C GLU A 176 1.98 -39.88 16.04
N LEU A 177 2.10 -38.78 15.30
CA LEU A 177 1.09 -37.73 15.35
C LEU A 177 -0.19 -38.29 14.72
N PRO A 178 -1.36 -38.07 15.32
CA PRO A 178 -2.63 -38.44 14.69
C PRO A 178 -2.75 -37.68 13.37
N LYS A 179 -2.62 -38.41 12.26
CA LYS A 179 -3.00 -37.96 10.93
C LYS A 179 -4.48 -37.60 10.98
N LYS A 180 -4.80 -36.32 11.19
CA LYS A 180 -6.09 -35.77 10.81
C LYS A 180 -6.27 -36.08 9.33
N LYS A 181 -7.15 -37.04 9.06
CA LYS A 181 -7.64 -37.37 7.73
C LYS A 181 -8.12 -36.06 7.11
N LYS A 182 -7.33 -35.49 6.20
CA LYS A 182 -7.87 -34.58 5.21
C LYS A 182 -8.76 -35.44 4.34
N ASP A 183 -10.06 -35.33 4.57
CA ASP A 183 -11.09 -35.86 3.70
C ASP A 183 -10.83 -35.36 2.28
N ARG A 184 -10.16 -36.23 1.54
CA ARG A 184 -9.99 -36.18 0.10
C ARG A 184 -11.26 -36.76 -0.51
N SER A 185 -12.36 -36.03 -0.35
CA SER A 185 -13.65 -36.35 -0.94
C SER A 185 -14.41 -35.07 -1.23
N GLN A 186 -13.83 -34.20 -2.06
CA GLN A 186 -14.56 -33.19 -2.84
C GLN A 186 -13.68 -32.57 -3.94
N SER A 187 -12.96 -33.40 -4.69
CA SER A 187 -12.34 -33.02 -5.96
C SER A 187 -13.07 -33.69 -7.12
N ALA A 188 -14.37 -33.38 -7.28
CA ALA A 188 -15.17 -33.76 -8.43
C ALA A 188 -16.46 -32.92 -8.54
N ALA A 189 -16.33 -31.58 -8.63
CA ALA A 189 -17.35 -30.69 -9.21
C ALA A 189 -16.84 -29.24 -9.30
N ARG A 190 -15.68 -29.00 -9.93
CA ARG A 190 -15.48 -27.69 -10.57
C ARG A 190 -16.01 -27.79 -11.99
N ALA A 191 -17.35 -27.80 -12.03
CA ALA A 191 -18.08 -27.39 -13.20
C ALA A 191 -17.55 -26.02 -13.63
N ARG A 192 -17.37 -25.92 -14.95
CA ARG A 192 -17.01 -24.75 -15.70
C ARG A 192 -17.96 -23.59 -15.36
N SER A 193 -17.49 -22.62 -14.59
CA SER A 193 -17.96 -21.24 -14.71
C SER A 193 -16.78 -20.41 -15.20
N ARG A 194 -16.64 -20.46 -16.53
CA ARG A 194 -16.01 -19.42 -17.32
C ARG A 194 -16.59 -18.10 -16.84
N SER A 195 -15.80 -17.32 -16.10
CA SER A 195 -16.12 -15.93 -15.83
C SER A 195 -16.09 -15.22 -17.17
N ASP A 196 -17.26 -14.75 -17.55
CA ASP A 196 -17.57 -13.93 -18.69
C ASP A 196 -16.80 -12.60 -18.58
N SER A 197 -15.62 -12.56 -19.18
CA SER A 197 -14.87 -11.32 -19.37
C SER A 197 -14.33 -11.28 -20.79
N SER A 198 -15.24 -11.19 -21.75
CA SER A 198 -14.99 -10.71 -23.10
C SER A 198 -16.00 -9.62 -23.42
N LYS A 199 -15.58 -8.35 -23.36
CA LYS A 199 -15.40 -7.52 -24.56
C LYS A 199 -16.60 -7.60 -25.52
N ALA A 200 -17.54 -6.67 -25.38
CA ALA A 200 -18.49 -6.34 -26.43
C ALA A 200 -18.94 -4.87 -26.41
N ASP A 201 -18.00 -3.93 -26.27
CA ASP A 201 -18.18 -2.59 -26.84
C ASP A 201 -17.93 -2.70 -28.35
N LYS A 202 -18.99 -3.03 -29.09
CA LYS A 202 -19.07 -2.91 -30.55
C LYS A 202 -19.55 -1.50 -30.89
N ASP A 203 -18.68 -0.52 -30.71
CA ASP A 203 -18.79 0.78 -31.36
C ASP A 203 -17.81 0.83 -32.54
N LYS A 204 -18.17 0.15 -33.63
CA LYS A 204 -17.71 0.49 -34.97
C LYS A 204 -18.75 0.15 -36.02
N ASP A 205 -19.12 1.19 -36.76
CA ASP A 205 -19.43 1.16 -38.18
C ASP A 205 -20.50 0.17 -38.64
N LYS A 206 -21.74 0.66 -38.70
CA LYS A 206 -22.68 0.22 -39.73
C LYS A 206 -23.25 1.40 -40.50
N LYS A 207 -22.43 1.90 -41.43
CA LYS A 207 -22.94 2.40 -42.70
C LYS A 207 -23.84 1.31 -43.32
N ARG A 208 -25.16 1.50 -43.32
CA ARG A 208 -26.03 0.88 -44.33
C ARG A 208 -27.35 1.64 -44.47
N SER A 209 -27.31 2.61 -45.38
CA SER A 209 -28.35 2.87 -46.38
C SER A 209 -29.81 2.53 -46.00
N LYS A 210 -30.59 3.58 -45.69
CA LYS A 210 -31.99 3.62 -46.14
C LYS A 210 -32.29 4.97 -46.78
N SER A 211 -32.33 4.86 -48.10
CA SER A 211 -32.81 5.80 -49.11
C SER A 211 -34.25 6.27 -48.87
N ARG A 212 -34.55 7.44 -49.47
CA ARG A 212 -35.88 8.08 -49.67
C ARG A 212 -36.38 8.79 -48.40
N SER A 213 -36.61 10.10 -48.39
CA SER A 213 -37.33 10.89 -49.40
C SER A 213 -36.80 12.31 -49.52
N ARG A 214 -36.67 12.71 -50.77
CA ARG A 214 -36.34 14.03 -51.29
C ARG A 214 -37.67 14.68 -51.66
N SER A 215 -38.10 15.74 -50.98
CA SER A 215 -39.08 16.70 -51.52
C SER A 215 -39.35 17.85 -50.55
N GLY A 216 -39.02 19.06 -51.01
CA GLY A 216 -39.58 20.34 -50.54
C GLY A 216 -38.93 20.85 -49.26
N SER A 217 -38.63 22.14 -49.09
CA SER A 217 -38.82 23.33 -49.89
C SER A 217 -37.88 24.35 -49.23
N ARG A 218 -36.95 24.98 -49.95
CA ARG A 218 -37.08 26.38 -50.39
C ARG A 218 -38.01 27.25 -49.53
N ASP A 219 -37.49 28.45 -49.22
CA ASP A 219 -38.13 29.61 -48.56
C ASP A 219 -38.01 29.61 -47.02
N LYS A 220 -37.49 30.62 -46.33
CA LYS A 220 -37.35 32.04 -46.66
C LYS A 220 -36.29 32.69 -45.75
N ARG A 221 -35.63 33.68 -46.33
CA ARG A 221 -34.99 34.80 -45.63
C ARG A 221 -36.03 35.55 -44.79
N LYS A 222 -35.67 35.93 -43.57
CA LYS A 222 -36.10 37.13 -42.80
C LYS A 222 -35.25 37.11 -41.52
N LYS A 223 -34.27 37.99 -41.28
CA LYS A 223 -34.28 39.46 -41.19
C LYS A 223 -35.37 39.98 -40.24
N GLY A 224 -34.94 40.58 -39.13
CA GLY A 224 -35.76 41.21 -38.08
C GLY A 224 -35.32 40.68 -36.71
N GLU A 225 -34.38 41.34 -36.03
CA GLU A 225 -34.66 42.42 -35.06
C GLU A 225 -35.50 41.96 -33.86
N LYS A 226 -34.83 41.79 -32.71
CA LYS A 226 -35.09 42.58 -31.49
C LYS A 226 -34.07 42.26 -30.40
N LYS A 227 -33.15 43.20 -30.23
CA LYS A 227 -32.52 43.54 -28.94
C LYS A 227 -33.60 44.21 -28.09
N GLU A 228 -33.92 43.69 -26.91
CA GLU A 228 -34.25 44.43 -25.67
C GLU A 228 -33.97 43.40 -24.54
N ALA A 229 -32.85 43.53 -23.83
CA ALA A 229 -32.73 44.26 -22.56
C ALA A 229 -33.54 43.59 -21.42
N LEU A 230 -32.83 42.95 -20.49
CA LEU A 230 -33.02 42.91 -19.02
C LEU A 230 -32.04 41.86 -18.47
N ASP A 231 -30.82 42.21 -18.05
CA ASP A 231 -30.42 42.78 -16.74
C ASP A 231 -30.37 41.73 -15.62
N GLY A 232 -29.22 41.61 -14.94
CA GLY A 232 -29.07 40.85 -13.68
C GLY A 232 -28.11 39.66 -13.66
N GLN A 233 -26.83 39.94 -13.36
CA GLN A 233 -25.90 39.10 -12.57
C GLN A 233 -25.34 37.81 -13.21
N ARG A 234 -24.30 38.00 -14.05
CA ARG A 234 -23.23 37.01 -14.23
C ARG A 234 -22.04 37.47 -13.38
N ASP A 235 -21.75 36.73 -12.31
CA ASP A 235 -20.52 36.92 -11.56
C ASP A 235 -19.32 36.35 -12.33
N ASP A 236 -18.42 37.27 -12.65
CA ASP A 236 -17.08 37.12 -13.19
C ASP A 236 -16.18 36.25 -12.30
N ARG A 237 -15.77 35.04 -12.75
CA ARG A 237 -14.46 34.42 -12.39
C ARG A 237 -13.83 33.52 -13.45
N ASP A 238 -14.08 33.77 -14.74
CA ASP A 238 -13.35 33.14 -15.86
C ASP A 238 -12.44 34.15 -16.59
N ARG A 239 -11.57 34.81 -15.82
CA ARG A 239 -10.48 35.63 -16.38
C ARG A 239 -9.15 35.21 -15.79
N ASP A 240 -8.19 35.09 -16.71
CA ASP A 240 -6.80 34.64 -16.56
C ASP A 240 -6.65 33.12 -16.67
N ARG A 241 -6.07 32.56 -17.73
CA ARG A 241 -4.74 32.96 -18.21
C ARG A 241 -4.40 32.27 -19.53
N ASP A 242 -5.01 32.76 -20.61
CA ASP A 242 -4.52 32.52 -21.96
C ASP A 242 -3.32 33.46 -22.21
N ARG A 243 -2.12 33.03 -21.78
CA ARG A 243 -0.83 33.66 -22.09
C ARG A 243 0.26 32.60 -22.17
N SER A 244 0.53 32.12 -23.38
CA SER A 244 1.83 32.27 -24.05
C SER A 244 2.02 31.17 -25.09
N ARG A 245 1.66 31.51 -26.34
CA ARG A 245 2.50 31.20 -27.49
C ARG A 245 3.92 31.76 -27.25
N ASP A 246 4.88 31.20 -27.98
CA ASP A 246 6.26 31.66 -28.16
C ASP A 246 7.31 31.21 -27.14
N ARG A 247 8.04 30.13 -27.47
CA ARG A 247 9.46 30.20 -27.92
C ARG A 247 10.16 28.84 -27.82
N GLY A 248 10.76 28.42 -28.94
CA GLY A 248 12.08 27.81 -28.86
C GLY A 248 12.25 26.43 -29.49
N GLY A 249 11.93 26.29 -30.78
CA GLY A 249 12.72 25.40 -31.62
C GLY A 249 14.17 25.86 -31.61
N ARG A 250 15.09 25.02 -31.12
CA ARG A 250 16.53 25.20 -31.36
C ARG A 250 16.97 24.19 -32.39
N SER A 251 16.83 24.69 -33.61
CA SER A 251 17.54 24.26 -34.81
C SER A 251 19.02 24.07 -34.54
N ARG A 252 19.54 23.05 -35.21
CA ARG A 252 20.94 22.88 -35.59
C ARG A 252 21.42 24.10 -36.41
N ASP A 253 22.74 24.18 -36.56
CA ASP A 253 23.57 25.13 -37.34
C ASP A 253 24.38 26.09 -36.46
N ARG A 254 25.68 25.81 -36.26
CA ARG A 254 26.83 26.08 -37.16
C ARG A 254 27.26 27.55 -37.14
N ARG A 255 28.58 27.74 -37.10
CA ARG A 255 29.38 28.98 -37.17
C ARG A 255 29.44 29.74 -35.85
N GLY A 256 30.58 29.81 -35.16
CA GLY A 256 31.87 30.18 -35.69
C GLY A 256 32.02 31.69 -35.56
N ARG A 257 32.58 32.17 -34.44
CA ARG A 257 33.26 33.46 -34.41
C ARG A 257 34.16 33.56 -33.18
N SER A 258 35.45 33.49 -33.46
CA SER A 258 36.54 33.98 -32.66
C SER A 258 36.25 35.41 -32.18
N ASP A 259 36.33 35.67 -30.89
CA ASP A 259 36.70 37.00 -30.42
C ASP A 259 37.59 36.89 -29.16
N SER A 260 38.87 36.98 -29.45
CA SER A 260 39.96 37.21 -28.53
C SER A 260 39.82 38.58 -27.85
N ARG A 261 39.35 38.62 -26.61
CA ARG A 261 39.64 39.76 -25.72
C ARG A 261 40.15 39.32 -24.37
N ARG A 262 41.48 39.28 -24.31
CA ARG A 262 42.30 39.48 -23.12
C ARG A 262 41.65 40.55 -22.24
N ARG A 263 41.26 40.17 -21.02
CA ARG A 263 41.11 41.14 -19.93
C ARG A 263 41.66 40.54 -18.65
N SER A 264 42.98 40.53 -18.57
CA SER A 264 43.73 40.47 -17.34
C SER A 264 43.20 41.57 -16.41
N ARG A 265 42.47 41.19 -15.37
CA ARG A 265 42.21 42.08 -14.24
C ARG A 265 42.05 41.25 -12.98
N SER A 266 43.20 40.99 -12.37
CA SER A 266 43.38 40.68 -10.97
C SER A 266 42.54 41.63 -10.12
N ARG A 267 41.45 41.12 -9.55
CA ARG A 267 40.77 41.70 -8.38
C ARG A 267 40.29 40.56 -7.51
N SER A 268 41.22 40.09 -6.68
CA SER A 268 40.96 39.84 -5.27
C SER A 268 39.85 40.77 -4.76
N ARG A 269 38.70 40.17 -4.44
CA ARG A 269 37.69 40.72 -3.52
C ARG A 269 36.66 39.64 -3.21
N SER A 270 36.78 39.18 -1.97
CA SER A 270 35.63 38.97 -1.09
C SER A 270 34.67 37.88 -1.53
N HIS A 271 35.08 36.65 -1.25
CA HIS A 271 34.15 35.56 -1.01
C HIS A 271 33.47 35.83 0.35
N ASP A 272 32.58 36.83 0.36
CA ASP A 272 31.73 37.14 1.49
C ASP A 272 30.81 35.95 1.75
N GLY A 273 31.26 35.11 2.67
CA GLY A 273 30.46 34.73 3.82
C GLY A 273 29.07 34.20 3.51
N ARG A 274 28.98 32.88 3.28
CA ARG A 274 27.85 32.12 3.80
C ARG A 274 28.27 30.72 4.21
N GLY A 275 28.87 30.69 5.39
CA GLY A 275 28.56 29.68 6.41
C GLY A 275 29.01 28.26 6.10
N GLY A 276 30.32 28.04 6.17
CA GLY A 276 30.86 26.75 6.57
C GLY A 276 30.26 26.36 7.93
N GLY A 277 29.30 25.44 7.89
CA GLY A 277 28.67 24.84 9.06
C GLY A 277 29.70 24.04 9.84
N LYS A 278 30.24 24.70 10.85
CA LYS A 278 31.07 24.21 11.95
C LYS A 278 30.52 22.87 12.46
N GLY A 279 31.41 21.88 12.50
CA GLY A 279 31.13 20.51 12.90
C GLY A 279 30.43 20.42 14.26
N GLY A 280 29.20 19.92 14.24
CA GLY A 280 28.59 19.29 15.39
C GLY A 280 29.13 17.87 15.50
N GLY A 281 30.21 17.69 16.25
CA GLY A 281 30.68 16.40 16.73
C GLY A 281 29.64 15.80 17.69
N GLY A 282 28.53 15.31 17.13
CA GLY A 282 27.56 14.48 17.84
C GLY A 282 28.16 13.10 18.01
N LYS A 283 28.69 12.85 19.21
CA LYS A 283 29.10 11.52 19.70
C LYS A 283 28.06 10.46 19.29
N GLY A 284 28.49 9.47 18.51
CA GLY A 284 27.70 8.27 18.18
C GLY A 284 26.81 8.34 16.93
N GLY A 285 26.97 9.38 16.10
CA GLY A 285 26.09 9.64 14.96
C GLY A 285 26.02 8.50 13.96
N GLU A 286 24.88 7.82 13.92
CA GLU A 286 24.45 7.03 12.77
C GLU A 286 24.53 7.92 11.53
N GLY A 287 25.55 7.70 10.69
CA GLY A 287 25.73 8.45 9.46
C GLY A 287 24.44 8.47 8.64
N GLN A 288 24.19 9.59 7.94
CA GLN A 288 23.00 9.74 7.09
C GLN A 288 22.89 8.52 6.17
N LEU A 289 21.72 7.87 6.18
CA LEU A 289 21.44 6.71 5.34
C LEU A 289 21.54 7.11 3.86
N CYS A 290 22.19 6.26 3.06
CA CYS A 290 22.28 6.49 1.63
C CYS A 290 20.90 6.25 0.98
N ILE A 291 20.13 7.31 0.77
CA ILE A 291 18.80 7.21 0.15
C ILE A 291 18.86 6.48 -1.22
N PRO A 292 19.85 6.73 -2.10
CA PRO A 292 20.00 5.94 -3.32
C PRO A 292 20.20 4.44 -3.10
N PHE A 293 20.87 4.03 -2.01
CA PHE A 293 21.08 2.60 -1.71
C PHE A 293 19.80 1.95 -1.21
N VAL A 294 19.06 2.63 -0.33
CA VAL A 294 17.74 2.16 0.13
C VAL A 294 16.76 2.02 -1.05
N GLN A 295 16.91 2.82 -2.11
CA GLN A 295 16.16 2.68 -3.37
C GLN A 295 16.71 1.63 -4.36
N GLY A 296 17.84 0.97 -4.07
CA GLY A 296 18.51 0.04 -4.97
C GLY A 296 19.23 0.68 -6.17
N ARG A 297 19.54 1.98 -6.10
CA ARG A 297 20.17 2.77 -7.18
C ARG A 297 21.62 3.18 -6.91
N CYS A 298 22.13 2.97 -5.70
CA CYS A 298 23.52 3.29 -5.38
C CYS A 298 24.47 2.29 -6.04
N ARG A 299 25.42 2.78 -6.85
CA ARG A 299 26.46 1.96 -7.51
C ARG A 299 27.79 1.91 -6.75
N ARG A 300 27.92 2.70 -5.67
CA ARG A 300 29.18 2.81 -4.92
C ARG A 300 29.40 1.63 -3.97
N GLY A 301 28.36 0.83 -3.69
CA GLY A 301 28.43 -0.27 -2.72
C GLY A 301 28.99 0.22 -1.38
N ASP A 302 29.86 -0.56 -0.77
CA ASP A 302 30.44 -0.28 0.55
C ASP A 302 31.41 0.91 0.55
N GLN A 303 31.79 1.42 -0.63
CA GLN A 303 32.60 2.64 -0.77
C GLN A 303 31.76 3.92 -0.72
N CYS A 304 30.44 3.81 -0.48
CA CYS A 304 29.60 4.99 -0.37
C CYS A 304 29.94 5.78 0.90
N ARG A 305 29.93 7.12 0.79
CA ARG A 305 30.16 8.01 1.93
C ARG A 305 29.02 7.94 2.96
N ASP A 306 27.83 7.57 2.51
CA ASP A 306 26.62 7.47 3.32
C ASP A 306 26.42 6.01 3.77
N ARG A 307 25.78 5.81 4.92
CA ARG A 307 25.65 4.47 5.54
C ARG A 307 24.72 3.55 4.73
N HIS A 308 25.15 2.32 4.52
CA HIS A 308 24.38 1.23 3.90
C HIS A 308 23.96 0.24 4.99
N PRO A 309 22.66 0.07 5.27
CA PRO A 309 22.18 -0.96 6.20
C PRO A 309 22.03 -2.30 5.47
N ASP A 310 22.63 -3.37 5.99
CA ASP A 310 22.64 -4.68 5.31
C ASP A 310 21.33 -5.46 5.45
N ASN A 311 20.67 -5.40 6.62
CA ASN A 311 19.58 -6.34 6.94
C ASN A 311 18.19 -5.68 7.08
N ASP A 312 18.08 -4.37 6.91
CA ASP A 312 16.86 -3.60 7.25
C ASP A 312 16.38 -2.66 6.12
N LEU A 313 16.69 -3.00 4.86
CA LEU A 313 16.29 -2.16 3.72
C LEU A 313 14.77 -1.95 3.65
N GLY A 314 13.98 -3.00 3.91
CA GLY A 314 12.51 -2.92 3.88
C GLY A 314 11.92 -2.05 4.99
N SER A 315 12.34 -2.25 6.23
CA SER A 315 11.84 -1.51 7.40
C SER A 315 12.21 -0.02 7.33
N ILE A 316 13.42 0.28 6.82
CA ILE A 316 13.90 1.64 6.62
C ILE A 316 13.14 2.32 5.48
N TYR A 317 12.92 1.62 4.37
CA TYR A 317 12.13 2.14 3.25
C TYR A 317 10.70 2.47 3.68
N ASP A 318 10.04 1.59 4.45
CA ASP A 318 8.71 1.84 5.03
C ASP A 318 8.70 3.05 5.96
N THR A 319 9.75 3.22 6.77
CA THR A 319 9.88 4.37 7.68
C THR A 319 10.03 5.69 6.92
N LEU A 320 10.75 5.67 5.79
CA LEU A 320 10.87 6.82 4.90
C LEU A 320 9.54 7.12 4.19
N GLN A 321 8.81 6.09 3.75
CA GLN A 321 7.50 6.25 3.12
C GLN A 321 6.45 6.79 4.09
N ARG A 322 6.50 6.47 5.38
CA ARG A 322 5.55 7.03 6.37
C ARG A 322 5.73 8.51 6.61
N LYS A 323 6.94 9.04 6.44
CA LYS A 323 7.24 10.47 6.63
C LYS A 323 6.69 11.28 5.46
N LEU A 324 5.99 12.37 5.77
CA LEU A 324 5.50 13.30 4.76
C LEU A 324 6.67 14.01 4.07
N CYS A 325 6.56 14.15 2.75
CA CYS A 325 7.53 14.89 1.96
C CYS A 325 7.60 16.33 2.46
N ARG A 326 8.79 16.81 2.79
CA ARG A 326 9.03 18.20 3.23
C ARG A 326 8.53 19.23 2.21
N TYR A 327 8.52 18.87 0.93
CA TYR A 327 8.06 19.74 -0.16
C TYR A 327 6.56 19.57 -0.46
N GLY A 328 5.85 18.69 0.26
CA GLY A 328 4.43 18.42 0.04
C GLY A 328 4.14 18.18 -1.44
N LEU A 329 3.10 18.82 -1.96
CA LEU A 329 2.61 18.69 -3.35
C LEU A 329 3.54 19.30 -4.40
N ASP A 330 4.40 20.23 -3.99
CA ASP A 330 5.34 20.95 -4.86
C ASP A 330 6.61 20.15 -5.13
N CYS A 331 6.73 18.95 -4.57
CA CYS A 331 7.86 18.07 -4.85
C CYS A 331 7.90 17.68 -6.34
N LYS A 332 8.99 18.07 -7.00
CA LYS A 332 9.25 17.77 -8.43
C LYS A 332 10.05 16.49 -8.65
N ARG A 333 10.49 15.80 -7.58
CA ARG A 333 11.29 14.57 -7.67
C ARG A 333 10.38 13.39 -8.03
N ARG A 334 10.65 12.75 -9.18
CA ARG A 334 9.89 11.58 -9.68
C ARG A 334 10.06 10.33 -8.80
N ASP A 335 11.15 10.29 -8.05
CA ASP A 335 11.58 9.21 -7.19
C ASP A 335 11.65 9.63 -5.72
N CYS A 336 10.79 10.57 -5.31
CA CYS A 336 10.69 10.92 -3.89
C CYS A 336 10.18 9.70 -3.09
N VAL A 337 10.94 9.27 -2.08
CA VAL A 337 10.55 8.14 -1.20
C VAL A 337 9.49 8.55 -0.18
N PHE A 338 9.40 9.83 0.14
CA PHE A 338 8.48 10.34 1.16
C PHE A 338 7.04 10.42 0.63
N LYS A 339 6.05 10.21 1.50
CA LYS A 339 4.63 10.27 1.11
C LYS A 339 4.16 11.70 0.86
N HIS A 340 3.36 11.89 -0.18
CA HIS A 340 2.79 13.20 -0.52
C HIS A 340 1.32 13.21 -0.07
N PRO A 341 0.84 14.29 0.57
CA PRO A 341 -0.52 14.33 1.12
C PRO A 341 -1.61 14.24 0.05
N ASP A 342 -1.33 14.55 -1.22
CA ASP A 342 -2.23 14.23 -2.34
C ASP A 342 -1.56 13.28 -3.32
N GLU A 343 -1.97 12.02 -3.29
CA GLU A 343 -1.76 11.08 -4.39
C GLU A 343 -3.08 10.90 -5.15
N ARG A 344 -3.33 11.78 -6.12
CA ARG A 344 -3.61 11.22 -7.45
C ARG A 344 -2.29 10.65 -7.92
N ASP A 345 -2.25 9.33 -7.89
CA ASP A 345 -1.20 8.44 -8.35
C ASP A 345 -0.60 8.93 -9.69
N ARG A 346 0.42 9.81 -9.64
CA ARG A 346 1.09 10.36 -10.85
C ARG A 346 1.75 9.26 -11.68
N ARG A 347 1.81 8.02 -11.18
CA ARG A 347 2.23 6.84 -11.95
C ARG A 347 1.25 6.45 -13.05
N ARG A 348 -0.02 6.88 -13.00
CA ARG A 348 -1.04 6.50 -14.01
C ARG A 348 -1.03 7.38 -15.27
N ASP A 349 -0.52 8.60 -15.21
CA ASP A 349 -0.53 9.54 -16.35
C ASP A 349 0.78 9.59 -17.16
N GLY A 350 1.85 8.93 -16.70
CA GLY A 350 3.17 9.01 -17.32
C GLY A 350 3.49 7.96 -18.41
N SER A 351 2.67 6.93 -18.59
CA SER A 351 3.01 5.75 -19.42
C SER A 351 2.26 5.65 -20.75
N ARG A 352 1.54 6.69 -21.20
CA ARG A 352 0.76 6.67 -22.47
C ARG A 352 1.37 7.41 -23.66
N GLY A 353 2.67 7.72 -23.71
CA GLY A 353 3.15 8.55 -24.82
C GLY A 353 4.64 8.56 -25.13
N ARG A 354 5.28 7.39 -25.21
CA ARG A 354 6.60 7.25 -25.84
C ARG A 354 6.84 5.83 -26.34
N ASP A 355 6.03 5.42 -27.30
CA ASP A 355 6.43 4.43 -28.29
C ASP A 355 6.93 5.25 -29.49
N ASP A 356 8.25 5.39 -29.57
CA ASP A 356 9.01 5.81 -30.76
C ASP A 356 9.32 4.55 -31.58
#